data_AF-A0A422PW96-F1
#
_entry.id   AF-A0A422PW96-F1
#
_cell.length_a   1.000
_cell.length_b   1.000
_cell.length_c   1.000
_cell.angle_alpha   90.00
_cell.angle_beta   90.00
_cell.angle_gamma   90.00
#
_symmetry.space_group_name_H-M   'P 1'
#
loop_
_entity.id
_entity.type
_entity.pdbx_description
1 polymer ?
#
loop_
_entity_poly.entity_id
_entity_poly.type
_entity_poly.pdbx_seq_one_letter_code
_entity_poly.pdbx_strand_id
1 'polypeptide(L)'
;MPQSKSRGNNSRAWRERSESSNRSAEVHSSDESATNGDDDAAGAWATVAPAPGRRGRQRTLKQEHVASGSRWPCRILGALCALLVAYVHLYSNMDADHDFPCRCSEAGGGPLASALASRRLGLTGVHLHSLNRAAVREELAALSRCAAIHRLTSAFEDVPSFSKRLRRDAAHARCIVWLAEDVYVVRGVANAMKELLEDNALRGEHILRDGSRGLFVLMSNNSRGELTNILPHRVVHMFRTITL
;
A
#
# COMPACT_ATOMS: atom_id res chain seq x y z
N MET A 1 25.13 22.44 -69.35
CA MET A 1 23.79 23.03 -69.59
C MET A 1 23.16 22.33 -70.78
N PRO A 2 21.83 22.13 -70.89
CA PRO A 2 20.67 22.54 -70.04
C PRO A 2 19.98 21.33 -69.34
N GLN A 3 19.41 21.42 -68.12
CA GLN A 3 18.13 22.01 -67.65
C GLN A 3 16.82 21.32 -68.09
N SER A 4 16.10 20.71 -67.13
CA SER A 4 14.69 21.00 -66.76
C SER A 4 14.39 20.31 -65.41
N LYS A 5 14.11 21.00 -64.30
CA LYS A 5 12.92 21.78 -63.86
C LYS A 5 11.68 20.94 -63.52
N SER A 6 11.33 20.93 -62.23
CA SER A 6 10.03 21.34 -61.63
C SER A 6 9.57 20.36 -60.53
N ARG A 7 9.59 20.71 -59.24
CA ARG A 7 8.63 21.53 -58.45
C ARG A 7 7.25 20.86 -58.29
N GLY A 8 6.90 20.58 -57.04
CA GLY A 8 5.56 20.20 -56.58
C GLY A 8 5.46 20.21 -55.06
N ASN A 9 5.33 21.40 -54.47
CA ASN A 9 4.81 21.60 -53.11
C ASN A 9 3.36 21.13 -53.05
N ASN A 10 2.93 20.56 -51.92
CA ASN A 10 1.66 20.99 -51.32
C ASN A 10 1.59 20.68 -49.82
N SER A 11 0.97 21.64 -49.14
CA SER A 11 0.78 21.79 -47.71
C SER A 11 -0.72 21.95 -47.45
N ARG A 12 -1.12 21.84 -46.17
CA ARG A 12 -2.46 22.06 -45.56
C ARG A 12 -3.32 20.78 -45.49
N ALA A 13 -4.09 20.54 -44.43
CA ALA A 13 -4.81 21.52 -43.61
C ALA A 13 -5.00 21.07 -42.14
N TRP A 14 -4.87 22.05 -41.25
CA TRP A 14 -5.57 22.16 -39.99
C TRP A 14 -7.08 22.23 -40.23
N ARG A 15 -7.88 21.59 -39.36
CA ARG A 15 -9.22 22.06 -39.03
C ARG A 15 -9.61 21.73 -37.61
N GLU A 16 -9.91 22.79 -36.89
CA GLU A 16 -10.49 22.87 -35.56
C GLU A 16 -11.90 22.26 -35.51
N ARG A 17 -12.28 21.74 -34.35
CA ARG A 17 -13.67 21.86 -33.86
C ARG A 17 -13.68 22.03 -32.35
N SER A 18 -13.65 23.29 -31.96
CA SER A 18 -14.14 23.81 -30.70
C SER A 18 -15.67 23.85 -30.75
N GLU A 19 -16.33 23.31 -29.72
CA GLU A 19 -17.68 23.71 -29.33
C GLU A 19 -17.77 23.65 -27.80
N SER A 20 -17.72 24.84 -27.22
CA SER A 20 -18.09 25.18 -25.85
C SER A 20 -19.60 25.17 -25.67
N SER A 21 -20.12 24.71 -24.53
CA SER A 21 -21.32 25.33 -23.96
C SER A 21 -21.40 25.19 -22.44
N ASN A 22 -21.51 26.34 -21.80
CA ASN A 22 -21.72 26.60 -20.38
C ASN A 22 -23.15 26.25 -19.93
N ARG A 23 -23.32 25.98 -18.62
CA ARG A 23 -24.27 26.61 -17.65
C ARG A 23 -24.50 25.63 -16.48
N SER A 24 -24.09 25.94 -15.25
CA SER A 24 -24.60 26.92 -14.28
C SER A 24 -25.61 26.30 -13.29
N ALA A 25 -25.23 26.38 -12.01
CA ALA A 25 -26.07 26.56 -10.80
C ALA A 25 -27.06 25.42 -10.44
N GLU A 26 -27.46 25.13 -9.19
CA GLU A 26 -27.57 25.95 -7.98
C GLU A 26 -27.31 25.12 -6.70
N VAL A 27 -26.75 25.83 -5.72
CA VAL A 27 -26.85 25.59 -4.28
C VAL A 27 -28.30 25.82 -3.87
N HIS A 28 -28.92 24.97 -3.04
CA HIS A 28 -29.91 25.40 -2.06
C HIS A 28 -29.90 24.49 -0.82
N SER A 29 -29.82 25.16 0.32
CA SER A 29 -29.86 24.71 1.70
C SER A 29 -31.23 25.07 2.28
N SER A 30 -31.51 24.55 3.49
CA SER A 30 -32.60 24.91 4.43
C SER A 30 -33.95 24.23 4.11
N ASP A 31 -34.81 23.86 5.05
CA ASP A 31 -34.78 23.58 6.49
C ASP A 31 -36.21 23.08 6.85
N GLU A 32 -36.34 22.43 8.01
CA GLU A 32 -37.54 22.41 8.89
C GLU A 32 -38.88 21.66 8.55
N SER A 33 -39.15 20.67 9.42
CA SER A 33 -40.25 20.61 10.42
C SER A 33 -41.70 20.24 10.05
N ALA A 34 -42.08 19.02 10.51
CA ALA A 34 -43.24 18.60 11.32
C ALA A 34 -44.71 18.88 10.89
N THR A 35 -45.56 17.83 10.87
CA THR A 35 -46.66 17.53 11.85
C THR A 35 -47.72 16.50 11.38
N ASN A 36 -48.03 15.57 12.30
CA ASN A 36 -49.32 14.98 12.78
C ASN A 36 -50.43 14.30 11.93
N GLY A 37 -50.96 13.19 12.51
CA GLY A 37 -52.38 12.77 12.59
C GLY A 37 -52.80 11.59 11.68
N ASP A 38 -53.03 10.37 12.18
CA ASP A 38 -54.27 9.77 12.78
C ASP A 38 -55.41 9.59 11.73
N ASP A 39 -56.24 8.53 11.62
CA ASP A 39 -56.69 7.45 12.52
C ASP A 39 -57.48 6.36 11.72
N ASP A 40 -57.81 5.24 12.40
CA ASP A 40 -59.12 4.55 12.44
C ASP A 40 -59.22 2.99 12.34
N ALA A 41 -60.15 2.48 13.15
CA ALA A 41 -60.26 1.16 13.76
C ALA A 41 -61.49 0.33 13.32
N ALA A 42 -61.56 -0.96 13.72
CA ALA A 42 -62.73 -1.61 14.40
C ALA A 42 -62.69 -3.17 14.36
N GLY A 43 -63.07 -3.83 15.48
CA GLY A 43 -63.53 -5.24 15.51
C GLY A 43 -63.38 -6.00 16.86
N ALA A 44 -64.50 -6.34 17.52
CA ALA A 44 -64.67 -6.80 18.91
C ALA A 44 -64.54 -8.35 19.17
N TRP A 45 -63.93 -8.79 20.29
CA TRP A 45 -64.44 -9.42 21.55
C TRP A 45 -65.10 -10.83 21.49
N ALA A 46 -64.57 -11.77 22.30
CA ALA A 46 -65.32 -12.78 23.08
C ALA A 46 -64.44 -13.47 24.15
N THR A 47 -65.05 -13.78 25.31
CA THR A 47 -64.43 -14.20 26.59
C THR A 47 -64.84 -15.64 26.94
N VAL A 48 -63.94 -16.49 27.50
CA VAL A 48 -64.31 -17.63 28.37
C VAL A 48 -63.18 -17.96 29.35
N ALA A 49 -63.51 -18.17 30.63
CA ALA A 49 -62.72 -18.84 31.68
C ALA A 49 -63.54 -20.06 32.20
N PRO A 50 -62.99 -21.12 32.87
CA PRO A 50 -62.44 -21.02 34.25
C PRO A 50 -61.33 -22.03 34.71
N ALA A 51 -60.56 -21.63 35.75
CA ALA A 51 -59.99 -22.27 36.98
C ALA A 51 -59.69 -23.81 37.13
N PRO A 52 -59.01 -24.34 38.22
CA PRO A 52 -58.06 -23.78 39.22
C PRO A 52 -56.83 -24.68 39.62
N GLY A 53 -55.80 -24.07 40.25
CA GLY A 53 -55.17 -24.53 41.51
C GLY A 53 -54.02 -25.57 41.55
N ARG A 54 -52.90 -25.22 42.24
CA ARG A 54 -52.28 -26.04 43.33
C ARG A 54 -51.20 -25.29 44.11
N ARG A 55 -51.27 -25.45 45.44
CA ARG A 55 -50.36 -24.92 46.48
C ARG A 55 -49.01 -25.65 46.51
N GLY A 56 -47.95 -24.96 46.93
CA GLY A 56 -46.71 -25.55 47.41
C GLY A 56 -45.91 -24.56 48.28
N ARG A 57 -45.87 -24.84 49.59
CA ARG A 57 -45.21 -24.10 50.67
C ARG A 57 -43.79 -24.65 50.91
N GLN A 58 -42.96 -23.86 51.59
CA GLN A 58 -41.67 -24.17 52.27
C GLN A 58 -40.44 -23.61 51.53
N ARG A 59 -39.44 -23.02 52.17
CA ARG A 59 -39.09 -22.87 53.60
C ARG A 59 -38.07 -21.74 53.68
N THR A 60 -38.21 -20.87 54.67
CA THR A 60 -37.13 -20.01 55.15
C THR A 60 -35.97 -20.88 55.63
N LEU A 61 -34.79 -20.72 55.01
CA LEU A 61 -33.52 -21.09 55.61
C LEU A 61 -32.73 -19.81 55.82
N LYS A 62 -32.81 -19.35 57.06
CA LYS A 62 -31.93 -18.37 57.68
C LYS A 62 -30.51 -18.98 57.65
N GLN A 63 -29.58 -18.35 56.95
CA GLN A 63 -28.18 -18.44 57.32
C GLN A 63 -27.59 -17.03 57.35
N GLU A 64 -27.40 -16.58 58.58
CA GLU A 64 -26.75 -15.34 58.96
C GLU A 64 -25.26 -15.35 58.59
N HIS A 65 -24.80 -14.16 58.22
CA HIS A 65 -23.46 -13.59 58.42
C HIS A 65 -22.22 -14.43 58.05
N VAL A 66 -21.56 -14.04 56.95
CA VAL A 66 -20.10 -13.79 56.98
C VAL A 66 -19.74 -12.61 56.07
N ALA A 67 -19.10 -11.61 56.67
CA ALA A 67 -18.22 -10.61 56.07
C ALA A 67 -18.76 -9.68 54.97
N SER A 68 -19.28 -8.54 55.44
CA SER A 68 -18.71 -7.25 55.05
C SER A 68 -17.18 -7.36 54.93
N GLY A 69 -16.64 -7.30 53.72
CA GLY A 69 -15.20 -7.24 53.51
C GLY A 69 -14.80 -7.59 52.09
N SER A 70 -14.27 -6.62 51.35
CA SER A 70 -13.35 -6.83 50.22
C SER A 70 -13.89 -7.14 48.81
N ARG A 71 -15.05 -6.61 48.38
CA ARG A 71 -15.37 -6.53 46.92
C ARG A 71 -14.54 -5.49 46.15
N TRP A 72 -13.86 -4.59 46.86
CA TRP A 72 -12.95 -3.59 46.29
C TRP A 72 -11.67 -4.18 45.66
N PRO A 73 -10.89 -5.06 46.33
CA PRO A 73 -9.65 -5.58 45.76
C PRO A 73 -9.84 -6.37 44.47
N CYS A 74 -10.94 -7.09 44.28
CA CYS A 74 -11.15 -7.84 43.03
C CYS A 74 -11.42 -6.93 41.82
N ARG A 75 -12.07 -5.78 42.03
CA ARG A 75 -12.26 -4.78 40.96
C ARG A 75 -10.97 -4.05 40.63
N ILE A 76 -10.17 -3.73 41.66
CA ILE A 76 -8.86 -3.10 41.49
C ILE A 76 -7.90 -4.08 40.78
N LEU A 77 -7.90 -5.36 41.15
CA LEU A 77 -7.10 -6.40 40.51
C LEU A 77 -7.55 -6.64 39.07
N GLY A 78 -8.85 -6.65 38.79
CA GLY A 78 -9.38 -6.75 37.42
C GLY A 78 -8.97 -5.56 36.55
N ALA A 79 -9.04 -4.34 37.09
CA ALA A 79 -8.59 -3.13 36.40
C ALA A 79 -7.07 -3.14 36.17
N LEU A 80 -6.28 -3.60 37.14
CA LEU A 80 -4.82 -3.77 37.00
C LEU A 80 -4.47 -4.82 35.95
N CYS A 81 -5.16 -5.96 35.92
CA CYS A 81 -4.97 -6.98 34.90
C CYS A 81 -5.36 -6.46 33.50
N ALA A 82 -6.47 -5.72 33.39
CA ALA A 82 -6.87 -5.11 32.13
C ALA A 82 -5.86 -4.04 31.67
N LEU A 83 -5.33 -3.22 32.59
CA LEU A 83 -4.26 -2.26 32.31
C LEU A 83 -2.95 -2.94 31.93
N LEU A 84 -2.59 -4.06 32.56
CA LEU A 84 -1.41 -4.85 32.21
C LEU A 84 -1.56 -5.50 30.84
N VAL A 85 -2.73 -6.07 30.53
CA VAL A 85 -3.01 -6.63 29.19
C VAL A 85 -3.01 -5.53 28.15
N ALA A 86 -3.64 -4.39 28.42
CA ALA A 86 -3.62 -3.23 27.53
C ALA A 86 -2.20 -2.67 27.36
N TYR A 87 -1.42 -2.60 28.44
CA TYR A 87 -0.03 -2.16 28.43
C TYR A 87 0.83 -3.13 27.63
N VAL A 88 0.72 -4.45 27.86
CA VAL A 88 1.44 -5.46 27.07
C VAL A 88 0.99 -5.41 25.61
N HIS A 89 -0.29 -5.24 25.32
CA HIS A 89 -0.76 -5.08 23.93
C HIS A 89 -0.22 -3.81 23.28
N LEU A 90 -0.23 -2.69 24.00
CA LEU A 90 0.33 -1.43 23.53
C LEU A 90 1.84 -1.55 23.35
N TYR A 91 2.56 -2.14 24.29
CA TYR A 91 4.02 -2.28 24.25
C TYR A 91 4.45 -3.28 23.16
N SER A 92 3.75 -4.41 23.02
CA SER A 92 3.99 -5.37 21.94
C SER A 92 3.68 -4.77 20.56
N ASN A 93 2.67 -3.89 20.48
CA ASN A 93 2.38 -3.14 19.24
C ASN A 93 3.36 -1.97 19.02
N MET A 94 3.96 -1.41 20.07
CA MET A 94 5.00 -0.37 19.97
C MET A 94 6.39 -0.95 19.66
N ASP A 95 6.69 -2.19 20.04
CA ASP A 95 7.92 -2.91 19.66
C ASP A 95 7.97 -3.26 18.17
N ALA A 96 6.88 -3.08 17.42
CA ALA A 96 6.88 -3.18 15.97
C ALA A 96 7.62 -2.00 15.27
N ASP A 97 8.03 -0.96 16.01
CA ASP A 97 8.37 0.35 15.43
C ASP A 97 9.88 0.72 15.46
N HIS A 98 10.78 -0.23 15.72
CA HIS A 98 12.22 0.02 15.80
C HIS A 98 13.14 -0.82 14.89
N ASP A 99 12.62 -1.83 14.19
CA ASP A 99 13.45 -2.63 13.29
C ASP A 99 13.48 -2.01 11.88
N PHE A 100 14.54 -1.26 11.59
CA PHE A 100 14.91 -0.98 10.21
C PHE A 100 15.14 -2.33 9.50
N PRO A 101 14.43 -2.61 8.39
CA PRO A 101 14.47 -3.93 7.76
C PRO A 101 15.89 -4.28 7.27
N CYS A 102 16.66 -3.25 6.88
CA CYS A 102 18.03 -3.37 6.39
C CYS A 102 19.02 -2.61 7.27
N ARG A 103 20.01 -3.33 7.81
CA ARG A 103 21.11 -2.77 8.59
C ARG A 103 22.30 -2.45 7.67
N CYS A 104 22.18 -1.37 6.90
CA CYS A 104 23.19 -0.95 5.91
C CYS A 104 24.10 0.19 6.40
N SER A 105 24.30 0.33 7.71
CA SER A 105 25.14 1.41 8.29
C SER A 105 26.59 1.38 7.80
N GLU A 106 27.12 0.20 7.46
CA GLU A 106 28.47 0.02 6.95
C GLU A 106 28.60 0.27 5.44
N ALA A 107 27.49 0.36 4.71
CA ALA A 107 27.51 0.60 3.26
C ALA A 107 27.80 2.06 2.89
N GLY A 108 28.02 2.92 3.89
CA GLY A 108 28.29 4.35 3.71
C GLY A 108 27.05 5.20 3.51
N GLY A 109 27.24 6.51 3.37
CA GLY A 109 26.17 7.52 3.24
C GLY A 109 25.61 7.69 1.83
N GLY A 110 25.83 6.73 0.93
CA GLY A 110 25.37 6.81 -0.45
C GLY A 110 23.83 6.90 -0.57
N PRO A 111 23.31 7.50 -1.64
CA PRO A 111 21.87 7.60 -1.87
C PRO A 111 21.17 6.24 -2.00
N LEU A 112 21.81 5.20 -2.56
CA LEU A 112 21.21 3.85 -2.60
C LEU A 112 21.17 3.21 -1.21
N ALA A 113 22.24 3.37 -0.43
CA ALA A 113 22.27 2.91 0.97
C ALA A 113 21.21 3.60 1.82
N SER A 114 21.06 4.91 1.66
CA SER A 114 20.03 5.70 2.35
C SER A 114 18.60 5.27 1.96
N ALA A 115 18.36 4.93 0.69
CA ALA A 115 17.06 4.44 0.24
C ALA A 115 16.71 3.07 0.83
N LEU A 116 17.72 2.23 1.07
CA LEU A 116 17.55 0.89 1.62
C LEU A 116 17.45 0.90 3.16
N ALA A 117 18.22 1.76 3.82
CA ALA A 117 18.23 1.93 5.28
C ALA A 117 17.00 2.68 5.82
N SER A 118 16.03 3.06 4.97
CA SER A 118 14.80 3.71 5.42
C SER A 118 13.89 2.74 6.18
N ARG A 119 13.02 3.26 7.07
CA ARG A 119 11.98 2.46 7.75
C ARG A 119 10.86 1.96 6.83
N ARG A 120 10.86 2.36 5.56
CA ARG A 120 9.83 1.94 4.61
C ARG A 120 9.96 0.44 4.36
N LEU A 121 8.85 -0.28 4.50
CA LEU A 121 8.74 -1.68 4.09
C LEU A 121 8.33 -1.76 2.62
N GLY A 122 8.41 -2.98 2.06
CA GLY A 122 8.04 -3.23 0.67
C GLY A 122 9.05 -2.68 -0.33
N LEU A 123 8.64 -2.62 -1.59
CA LEU A 123 9.48 -2.28 -2.71
C LEU A 123 9.40 -0.80 -3.05
N THR A 124 10.54 -0.16 -3.31
CA THR A 124 10.58 1.20 -3.86
C THR A 124 11.34 1.27 -5.17
N GLY A 125 10.93 2.17 -6.06
CA GLY A 125 11.60 2.42 -7.32
C GLY A 125 12.64 3.52 -7.22
N VAL A 126 13.86 3.25 -7.66
CA VAL A 126 14.91 4.25 -7.92
C VAL A 126 15.30 4.22 -9.39
N HIS A 127 15.30 5.39 -10.03
CA HIS A 127 15.87 5.59 -11.35
C HIS A 127 17.23 6.27 -11.18
N LEU A 128 18.29 5.57 -11.58
CA LEU A 128 19.64 6.12 -11.61
C LEU A 128 19.89 6.72 -12.98
N HIS A 129 19.87 8.05 -13.03
CA HIS A 129 20.27 8.82 -14.18
C HIS A 129 21.77 9.09 -14.07
N SER A 130 22.61 8.20 -14.62
CA SER A 130 24.07 8.38 -14.55
C SER A 130 24.78 7.81 -15.77
N LEU A 131 25.77 8.56 -16.26
CA LEU A 131 26.74 8.09 -17.26
C LEU A 131 27.88 7.28 -16.60
N ASN A 132 28.02 7.34 -15.27
CA ASN A 132 29.13 6.73 -14.55
C ASN A 132 28.75 5.39 -13.93
N ARG A 133 28.80 4.33 -14.75
CA ARG A 133 28.57 2.95 -14.30
C ARG A 133 29.54 2.48 -13.21
N ALA A 134 30.72 3.09 -13.08
CA ALA A 134 31.68 2.71 -12.06
C ALA A 134 31.20 3.14 -10.66
N ALA A 135 30.70 4.37 -10.52
CA ALA A 135 30.15 4.88 -9.26
C ALA A 135 28.96 4.03 -8.77
N VAL A 136 28.06 3.64 -9.68
CA VAL A 136 26.92 2.77 -9.36
C VAL A 136 27.40 1.40 -8.86
N ARG A 137 28.43 0.82 -9.51
CA ARG A 137 29.00 -0.47 -9.09
C ARG A 137 29.65 -0.38 -7.71
N GLU A 138 30.29 0.73 -7.40
CA GLU A 138 30.90 0.96 -6.09
C GLU A 138 29.84 1.01 -4.98
N GLU A 139 28.77 1.80 -5.17
CA GLU A 139 27.66 1.84 -4.19
C GLU A 139 26.98 0.47 -4.04
N LEU A 140 26.72 -0.23 -5.15
CA LEU A 140 26.15 -1.57 -5.08
C LEU A 140 27.10 -2.57 -4.40
N ALA A 141 28.41 -2.47 -4.63
CA ALA A 141 29.38 -3.32 -3.95
C ALA A 141 29.35 -3.12 -2.44
N ALA A 142 29.22 -1.86 -1.98
CA ALA A 142 29.06 -1.57 -0.55
C ALA A 142 27.78 -2.17 0.05
N LEU A 143 26.68 -2.21 -0.72
CA LEU A 143 25.40 -2.78 -0.29
C LEU A 143 25.36 -4.30 -0.20
N SER A 144 26.27 -5.00 -0.87
CA SER A 144 26.27 -6.47 -0.93
C SER A 144 26.39 -7.15 0.45
N ARG A 145 26.87 -6.42 1.46
CA ARG A 145 26.98 -6.89 2.84
C ARG A 145 25.66 -6.90 3.60
N CYS A 146 24.69 -6.07 3.21
CA CYS A 146 23.42 -5.90 3.91
C CYS A 146 22.20 -6.25 3.05
N ALA A 147 22.38 -6.51 1.76
CA ALA A 147 21.31 -6.79 0.82
C ALA A 147 21.72 -7.80 -0.25
N ALA A 148 20.78 -8.65 -0.65
CA ALA A 148 20.94 -9.51 -1.82
C ALA A 148 20.80 -8.67 -3.09
N ILE A 149 21.81 -8.66 -3.95
CA ILE A 149 21.81 -7.85 -5.17
C ILE A 149 21.66 -8.77 -6.38
N HIS A 150 20.57 -8.58 -7.12
CA HIS A 150 20.24 -9.37 -8.29
C HIS A 150 20.22 -8.49 -9.54
N ARG A 151 21.07 -8.83 -10.50
CA ARG A 151 21.07 -8.19 -11.81
C ARG A 151 20.02 -8.83 -12.72
N LEU A 152 19.24 -7.98 -13.36
CA LEU A 152 18.24 -8.33 -14.35
C LEU A 152 18.83 -7.96 -15.72
N THR A 153 19.36 -8.95 -16.42
CA THR A 153 20.11 -8.77 -17.69
C THR A 153 19.30 -9.15 -18.92
N SER A 154 18.24 -9.94 -18.75
CA SER A 154 17.39 -10.45 -19.84
C SER A 154 16.02 -9.79 -19.78
N ALA A 155 15.46 -9.45 -20.93
CA ALA A 155 14.13 -8.88 -21.01
C ALA A 155 13.06 -9.88 -20.55
N PHE A 156 12.06 -9.34 -19.85
CA PHE A 156 10.86 -10.07 -19.50
C PHE A 156 9.79 -9.82 -20.56
N GLU A 157 9.32 -10.90 -21.17
CA GLU A 157 8.27 -10.86 -22.19
C GLU A 157 6.87 -10.87 -21.58
N ASP A 158 6.74 -11.40 -20.35
CA ASP A 158 5.45 -11.61 -19.69
C ASP A 158 5.53 -11.42 -18.17
N VAL A 159 4.39 -11.10 -17.57
CA VAL A 159 4.27 -10.86 -16.12
C VAL A 159 4.53 -12.13 -15.29
N PRO A 160 4.06 -13.34 -15.67
CA PRO A 160 4.40 -14.57 -14.96
C PRO A 160 5.90 -14.85 -14.83
N SER A 161 6.68 -14.73 -15.91
CA SER A 161 8.13 -14.95 -15.88
C SER A 161 8.84 -13.92 -14.99
N PHE A 162 8.41 -12.66 -15.06
CA PHE A 162 8.87 -11.60 -14.17
C PHE A 162 8.56 -11.89 -12.70
N SER A 163 7.30 -12.21 -12.38
CA SER A 163 6.87 -12.55 -11.01
C SER A 163 7.63 -13.76 -10.45
N LYS A 164 7.78 -14.82 -11.24
CA LYS A 164 8.54 -16.02 -10.85
C LYS A 164 9.99 -15.68 -10.54
N ARG A 165 10.62 -14.84 -11.37
CA ARG A 165 12.00 -14.39 -11.17
C ARG A 165 12.16 -13.60 -9.88
N LEU A 166 11.32 -12.58 -9.66
CA LEU A 166 11.43 -11.73 -8.47
C LEU A 166 11.19 -12.51 -7.19
N ARG A 167 10.16 -13.37 -7.13
CA ARG A 167 9.88 -14.19 -5.95
C ARG A 167 11.01 -15.15 -5.62
N ARG A 168 11.60 -15.79 -6.63
CA ARG A 168 12.74 -16.69 -6.44
C ARG A 168 13.93 -15.93 -5.85
N ASP A 169 14.24 -14.75 -6.38
CA ASP A 169 15.34 -13.93 -5.90
C ASP A 169 15.05 -13.43 -4.45
N ALA A 170 13.79 -13.11 -4.12
CA ALA A 170 13.37 -12.66 -2.78
C ALA A 170 13.18 -13.78 -1.74
N ALA A 171 13.20 -15.06 -2.13
CA ALA A 171 12.76 -16.18 -1.27
C ALA A 171 13.54 -16.31 0.05
N HIS A 172 14.76 -15.81 0.13
CA HIS A 172 15.59 -15.89 1.35
C HIS A 172 16.22 -14.55 1.75
N ALA A 173 15.76 -13.44 1.13
CA ALA A 173 16.34 -12.12 1.34
C ALA A 173 15.33 -11.21 2.05
N ARG A 174 15.70 -10.71 3.24
CA ARG A 174 14.96 -9.63 3.92
C ARG A 174 15.18 -8.27 3.25
N CYS A 175 16.37 -8.10 2.67
CA CYS A 175 16.81 -6.90 1.97
C CYS A 175 17.29 -7.27 0.58
N ILE A 176 16.68 -6.70 -0.44
CA ILE A 176 16.97 -7.06 -1.82
C ILE A 176 17.05 -5.84 -2.73
N VAL A 177 17.97 -5.90 -3.68
CA VAL A 177 18.12 -4.90 -4.74
C VAL A 177 18.01 -5.61 -6.08
N TRP A 178 17.05 -5.22 -6.90
CA TRP A 178 16.98 -5.63 -8.30
C TRP A 178 17.53 -4.52 -9.16
N LEU A 179 18.57 -4.83 -9.94
CA LEU A 179 19.20 -3.89 -10.84
C LEU A 179 18.85 -4.23 -12.29
N ALA A 180 18.06 -3.39 -12.94
CA ALA A 180 17.92 -3.38 -14.40
C ALA A 180 18.94 -2.40 -14.98
N GLU A 181 19.97 -2.92 -15.65
CA GLU A 181 21.03 -2.11 -16.26
C GLU A 181 20.57 -1.38 -17.55
N ASP A 182 19.42 -1.77 -18.10
CA ASP A 182 18.81 -1.20 -19.30
C ASP A 182 17.27 -1.19 -19.19
N VAL A 183 16.63 -0.16 -19.73
CA VAL A 183 15.17 0.00 -19.79
C VAL A 183 14.50 -1.14 -20.58
N TYR A 184 15.17 -1.69 -21.59
CA TYR A 184 14.67 -2.81 -22.38
C TYR A 184 14.31 -4.03 -21.53
N VAL A 185 15.05 -4.26 -20.44
CA VAL A 185 14.84 -5.41 -19.53
C VAL A 185 13.41 -5.48 -19.02
N VAL A 186 12.82 -4.31 -18.73
CA VAL A 186 11.50 -4.21 -18.09
C VAL A 186 10.40 -3.74 -19.04
N ARG A 187 10.75 -3.43 -20.30
CA ARG A 187 9.82 -2.80 -21.24
C ARG A 187 8.57 -3.65 -21.49
N GLY A 188 8.72 -4.97 -21.64
CA GLY A 188 7.60 -5.90 -21.86
C GLY A 188 6.64 -6.01 -20.67
N VAL A 189 7.12 -5.69 -19.46
CA VAL A 189 6.36 -5.80 -18.20
C VAL A 189 6.13 -4.44 -17.53
N ALA A 190 6.35 -3.35 -18.24
CA ALA A 190 6.36 -2.01 -17.67
C ALA A 190 5.04 -1.67 -16.95
N ASN A 191 3.89 -2.06 -17.51
CA ASN A 191 2.59 -1.85 -16.87
C ASN A 191 2.47 -2.58 -15.52
N ALA A 192 3.01 -3.79 -15.41
CA ALA A 192 2.99 -4.58 -14.18
C ALA A 192 3.93 -4.01 -13.11
N MET A 193 4.96 -3.25 -13.50
CA MET A 193 5.81 -2.55 -12.54
C MET A 193 5.02 -1.56 -11.68
N LYS A 194 3.90 -1.05 -12.17
CA LYS A 194 3.00 -0.21 -11.38
C LYS A 194 2.50 -0.95 -10.14
N GLU A 195 1.88 -2.12 -10.33
CA GLU A 195 1.38 -2.97 -9.23
C GLU A 195 2.53 -3.35 -8.27
N LEU A 196 3.68 -3.69 -8.84
CA LEU A 196 4.86 -4.06 -8.10
C LEU A 196 5.37 -2.94 -7.18
N LEU A 197 5.40 -1.70 -7.67
CA LEU A 197 5.93 -0.55 -6.93
C LEU A 197 4.88 0.07 -5.98
N GLU A 198 3.59 -0.12 -6.23
CA GLU A 198 2.51 0.36 -5.35
C GLU A 198 2.28 -0.59 -4.17
N ASP A 199 2.08 -1.88 -4.48
CA ASP A 199 1.51 -2.83 -3.53
C ASP A 199 2.47 -3.99 -3.22
N ASN A 200 3.70 -3.96 -3.76
CA ASN A 200 4.65 -5.06 -3.65
C ASN A 200 4.03 -6.40 -4.14
N ALA A 201 3.16 -6.33 -5.15
CA ALA A 201 2.45 -7.47 -5.68
C ALA A 201 2.45 -7.49 -7.20
N LEU A 202 2.33 -8.68 -7.77
CA LEU A 202 2.07 -8.87 -9.19
C LEU A 202 0.89 -9.83 -9.33
N ARG A 203 -0.19 -9.38 -9.98
CA ARG A 203 -1.43 -10.18 -10.11
C ARG A 203 -2.01 -10.65 -8.78
N GLY A 204 -1.90 -9.81 -7.73
CA GLY A 204 -2.40 -10.11 -6.39
C GLY A 204 -1.49 -11.02 -5.55
N GLU A 205 -0.36 -11.48 -6.08
CA GLU A 205 0.62 -12.25 -5.31
C GLU A 205 1.75 -11.35 -4.82
N HIS A 206 2.02 -11.36 -3.52
CA HIS A 206 3.12 -10.60 -2.93
C HIS A 206 4.49 -11.11 -3.42
N ILE A 207 5.37 -10.16 -3.74
CA ILE A 207 6.73 -10.43 -4.21
C ILE A 207 7.72 -10.48 -3.06
N LEU A 208 7.72 -9.45 -2.21
CA LEU A 208 8.46 -9.48 -0.95
C LEU A 208 7.58 -9.99 0.18
N ARG A 209 8.22 -10.64 1.16
CA ARG A 209 7.57 -11.05 2.41
C ARG A 209 7.33 -9.86 3.33
N ASP A 210 6.45 -10.03 4.31
CA ASP A 210 6.22 -9.05 5.37
C ASP A 210 7.52 -8.74 6.12
N GLY A 211 7.68 -7.47 6.52
CA GLY A 211 8.90 -6.99 7.19
C GLY A 211 10.16 -6.96 6.33
N SER A 212 10.02 -7.17 5.01
CA SER A 212 11.12 -7.10 4.04
C SER A 212 11.15 -5.75 3.32
N ARG A 213 12.32 -5.43 2.77
CA ARG A 213 12.58 -4.20 2.03
C ARG A 213 13.27 -4.50 0.72
N GLY A 214 12.70 -3.96 -0.36
CA GLY A 214 13.27 -4.05 -1.68
C GLY A 214 13.56 -2.70 -2.31
N LEU A 215 14.58 -2.67 -3.15
CA LEU A 215 14.87 -1.56 -4.04
C LEU A 215 14.88 -2.06 -5.48
N PHE A 216 13.99 -1.53 -6.32
CA PHE A 216 14.06 -1.74 -7.75
C PHE A 216 14.84 -0.58 -8.36
N VAL A 217 16.01 -0.85 -8.90
CA VAL A 217 16.91 0.14 -9.49
C VAL A 217 16.85 -0.01 -11.01
N LEU A 218 16.36 1.03 -11.68
CA LEU A 218 16.47 1.17 -13.12
C LEU A 218 17.63 2.10 -13.44
N MET A 219 18.66 1.59 -14.10
CA MET A 219 19.72 2.42 -14.66
C MET A 219 19.35 2.83 -16.08
N SER A 220 19.47 4.12 -16.37
CA SER A 220 19.33 4.60 -17.73
C SER A 220 20.11 5.90 -17.94
N ASN A 221 20.62 6.07 -19.16
CA ASN A 221 21.16 7.36 -19.60
C ASN A 221 20.05 8.34 -19.96
N ASN A 222 18.81 7.87 -20.09
CA ASN A 222 17.67 8.71 -20.40
C ASN A 222 17.29 9.59 -19.21
N SER A 223 16.94 10.84 -19.50
CA SER A 223 16.31 11.71 -18.51
C SER A 223 14.93 11.17 -18.12
N ARG A 224 14.39 11.65 -16.99
CA ARG A 224 13.03 11.28 -16.56
C ARG A 224 11.97 11.59 -17.64
N GLY A 225 12.10 12.72 -18.35
CA GLY A 225 11.18 13.10 -19.43
C GLY A 225 11.33 12.25 -20.69
N GLU A 226 12.52 11.74 -20.97
CA GLU A 226 12.70 10.79 -22.07
C GLU A 226 12.13 9.41 -21.72
N LEU A 227 12.26 8.98 -20.46
CA LEU A 227 11.68 7.73 -20.00
C LEU A 227 10.17 7.68 -20.13
N THR A 228 9.45 8.82 -20.02
CA THR A 228 7.99 8.83 -20.23
C THR A 228 7.57 8.53 -21.67
N ASN A 229 8.50 8.59 -22.63
CA ASN A 229 8.27 8.16 -24.01
C ASN A 229 8.48 6.65 -24.21
N ILE A 230 9.06 5.95 -23.22
CA ILE A 230 9.44 4.54 -23.32
C ILE A 230 8.62 3.67 -22.36
N LEU A 231 8.44 4.16 -21.13
CA LEU A 231 7.71 3.51 -20.06
C LEU A 231 6.41 4.28 -19.76
N PRO A 232 5.38 3.61 -19.23
CA PRO A 232 4.16 4.27 -18.80
C PRO A 232 4.45 5.42 -17.82
N HIS A 233 3.86 6.58 -18.06
CA HIS A 233 4.07 7.80 -17.26
C HIS A 233 3.94 7.55 -15.75
N ARG A 234 2.95 6.75 -15.33
CA ARG A 234 2.73 6.40 -13.91
C ARG A 234 3.91 5.64 -13.30
N VAL A 235 4.53 4.73 -14.04
CA VAL A 235 5.69 3.96 -13.59
C VAL A 235 6.89 4.87 -13.41
N VAL A 236 7.15 5.75 -14.39
CA VAL A 236 8.22 6.75 -14.28
C VAL A 236 8.02 7.63 -13.04
N HIS A 237 6.77 7.95 -12.69
CA HIS A 237 6.49 8.75 -11.50
C HIS A 237 6.80 8.06 -10.17
N MET A 238 6.67 6.74 -10.11
CA MET A 238 7.01 5.94 -8.92
C MET A 238 8.51 5.80 -8.68
N PHE A 239 9.31 6.04 -9.72
CA PHE A 239 10.75 6.08 -9.58
C PHE A 239 11.19 7.39 -8.94
N ARG A 240 12.02 7.32 -7.89
CA ARG A 240 12.80 8.46 -7.43
C ARG A 240 14.04 8.60 -8.33
N THR A 241 14.22 9.75 -8.98
CA THR A 241 15.44 10.00 -9.76
C THR A 241 16.59 10.36 -8.83
N ILE A 242 17.74 9.73 -9.05
CA ILE A 242 19.02 10.03 -8.37
C ILE A 242 20.07 10.20 -9.46
N THR A 243 20.91 11.23 -9.30
CA THR A 243 22.06 11.50 -10.15
C THR A 243 23.31 11.17 -9.35
N LEU A 244 24.17 10.32 -9.92
CA LEU A 244 25.45 9.89 -9.35
C LEU A 244 26.60 10.39 -10.24
#